data_AF-A0A165DWM7-F1
#
_entry.id   AF-A0A165DWM7-F1
#
_cell.length_a   1.000
_cell.length_b   1.000
_cell.length_c   1.000
_cell.angle_alpha   90.00
_cell.angle_beta   90.00
_cell.angle_gamma   90.00
#
_symmetry.space_group_name_H-M   'P 1'
#
loop_
_entity.id
_entity.type
_entity.pdbx_description
1 polymer ?
#
loop_
_entity_poly.entity_id
_entity_poly.type
_entity_poly.pdbx_seq_one_letter_code
_entity_poly.pdbx_strand_id
1 'polypeptide(L)' 'MHPLLTDTRREVCKEFVEALEACHASPFKKYTGQCNGIKHELNMCLRHLRVETAEKNRAEARLRKQKFEDSMKENEV' A
#
# COMPACT_ATOMS: atom_id res chain seq x y z
N MET A 1 11.47 -11.58 -2.11
CA MET A 1 10.60 -11.55 -3.31
C MET A 1 9.52 -10.50 -3.09
N HIS A 2 9.73 -9.29 -3.63
CA HIS A 2 8.75 -8.19 -3.67
C HIS A 2 8.88 -7.34 -4.96
N PRO A 3 8.84 -7.95 -6.16
CA PRO A 3 9.10 -7.23 -7.41
C PRO A 3 8.02 -6.20 -7.78
N LEU A 4 6.82 -6.28 -7.19
CA LEU A 4 5.67 -5.42 -7.49
C LEU A 4 5.39 -4.37 -6.40
N LEU A 5 6.24 -4.24 -5.37
CA LEU A 5 6.09 -3.14 -4.41
C LEU A 5 6.67 -1.87 -5.03
N THR A 6 5.83 -0.83 -5.17
CA THR A 6 6.29 0.51 -5.51
C THR A 6 7.20 1.04 -4.40
N ASP A 7 8.19 1.86 -4.74
CA ASP A 7 9.21 2.34 -3.81
C ASP A 7 8.60 3.03 -2.58
N THR A 8 7.55 3.82 -2.79
CA THR A 8 6.78 4.47 -1.71
C THR A 8 6.17 3.50 -0.70
N ARG A 9 5.68 2.33 -1.15
CA ARG A 9 5.10 1.31 -0.27
C ARG A 9 6.18 0.55 0.47
N ARG A 10 7.33 0.37 -0.18
CA ARG A 10 8.52 -0.23 0.43
C ARG A 10 9.08 0.63 1.54
N GLU A 11 9.10 1.95 1.38
CA GLU A 11 9.54 2.89 2.41
C GLU A 11 8.65 2.85 3.66
N VAL A 12 7.33 2.87 3.50
CA VAL A 12 6.37 2.85 4.62
C VAL A 12 6.43 1.53 5.40
N CYS A 13 6.54 0.40 4.71
CA CYS A 13 6.60 -0.93 5.33
C CYS A 13 8.03 -1.49 5.42
N LYS A 14 9.05 -0.62 5.42
CA LYS A 14 10.46 -1.00 5.26
C LYS A 14 10.93 -2.02 6.31
N GLU A 15 10.58 -1.80 7.56
CA GLU A 15 10.97 -2.68 8.67
C GLU A 15 10.45 -4.12 8.48
N PHE A 16 9.21 -4.28 8.04
CA PHE A 16 8.62 -5.59 7.75
C PHE A 16 9.23 -6.25 6.50
N VAL A 17 9.60 -5.44 5.50
CA VAL A 17 10.28 -5.93 4.29
C VAL A 17 11.67 -6.44 4.65
N GLU A 18 12.45 -5.68 5.41
CA GLU A 18 13.79 -6.07 5.87
C GLU A 18 13.75 -7.31 6.76
N ALA A 19 12.79 -7.40 7.69
CA ALA A 19 12.60 -8.59 8.51
C ALA A 19 12.27 -9.83 7.67
N LEU A 20 11.43 -9.68 6.64
CA LEU A 20 11.09 -10.81 5.75
C LEU A 20 12.26 -11.20 4.85
N GLU A 21 13.06 -10.24 4.40
CA GLU A 21 14.29 -10.48 3.64
C GLU A 21 15.35 -11.19 4.49
N ALA A 22 15.54 -10.76 5.73
CA ALA A 22 16.41 -11.43 6.70
C ALA A 22 15.95 -12.87 6.99
N CYS A 23 14.64 -13.12 7.09
CA CYS A 23 14.12 -14.47 7.27
C CYS A 23 14.35 -15.35 6.02
N HIS A 24 14.14 -14.78 4.82
CA HIS A 24 14.38 -15.47 3.56
C HIS A 24 15.86 -15.69 3.23
N ALA A 25 16.78 -14.99 3.90
CA ALA A 25 18.22 -15.24 3.79
C ALA A 25 18.58 -16.68 4.22
N SER A 26 17.74 -17.33 5.03
CA SER A 26 17.85 -18.76 5.33
C SER A 26 16.89 -19.58 4.45
N PRO A 27 17.40 -20.38 3.50
CA PRO A 27 16.57 -21.19 2.62
C PRO A 27 15.68 -22.16 3.39
N PHE A 28 16.21 -22.78 4.45
CA PHE A 28 15.48 -23.77 5.25
C PHE A 28 14.27 -23.17 5.98
N LYS A 29 14.39 -21.94 6.51
CA LYS A 29 13.28 -21.22 7.16
C LYS A 29 12.16 -20.88 6.20
N LYS A 30 12.51 -20.59 4.94
CA LYS A 30 11.56 -20.38 3.85
C LYS A 30 10.79 -21.66 3.51
N TYR A 31 11.47 -22.80 3.42
CA TYR A 31 10.81 -24.08 3.10
C TYR A 31 9.94 -24.61 4.25
N THR A 32 10.35 -24.40 5.50
CA THR A 32 9.61 -24.87 6.68
C THR A 32 8.46 -23.96 7.10
N GLY A 33 8.28 -22.80 6.46
CA GLY A 33 7.20 -21.86 6.78
C GLY A 33 7.43 -21.02 8.05
N GLN A 34 8.64 -21.02 8.60
CA GLN A 34 8.99 -20.20 9.79
C GLN A 34 8.84 -18.69 9.54
N CYS A 35 8.89 -18.24 8.29
CA CYS A 35 8.73 -16.83 7.93
C CYS A 35 7.26 -16.38 7.79
N ASN A 36 6.28 -17.25 8.02
CA ASN A 36 4.86 -16.95 7.78
C ASN A 36 4.31 -15.84 8.69
N GLY A 37 4.78 -15.74 9.94
CA GLY A 37 4.39 -14.66 10.85
C GLY A 37 4.82 -13.29 10.35
N ILE A 38 6.10 -13.14 10.01
CA ILE A 38 6.67 -11.90 9.45
C ILE A 38 5.97 -11.52 8.13
N LYS A 39 5.69 -12.52 7.28
CA LYS A 39 4.91 -12.33 6.06
C LYS A 39 3.49 -11.82 6.35
N HIS A 40 2.84 -12.30 7.41
CA HIS A 40 1.53 -11.82 7.81
C HIS A 40 1.57 -10.35 8.24
N GLU A 41 2.57 -9.97 9.04
CA GLU A 41 2.76 -8.57 9.46
C GLU A 41 2.98 -7.63 8.28
N LEU A 42 3.84 -8.02 7.33
CA LEU A 42 4.03 -7.26 6.10
C LEU A 42 2.72 -7.10 5.30
N ASN A 43 1.93 -8.17 5.19
CA ASN A 43 0.64 -8.11 4.51
C ASN A 43 -0.34 -7.16 5.21
N MET A 44 -0.33 -7.11 6.53
CA MET A 44 -1.16 -6.19 7.31
C MET A 44 -0.74 -4.74 7.05
N CYS A 45 0.56 -4.44 7.09
CA CYS A 45 1.08 -3.10 6.76
C CYS A 45 0.63 -2.65 5.36
N LEU A 46 0.81 -3.50 4.35
CA LEU A 46 0.41 -3.20 2.97
C LEU A 46 -1.11 -3.04 2.81
N ARG A 47 -1.90 -3.80 3.58
CA ARG A 47 -3.35 -3.68 3.58
C ARG A 47 -3.79 -2.34 4.15
N HIS A 48 -3.21 -1.89 5.26
CA HIS A 48 -3.50 -0.58 5.83
C HIS A 48 -3.18 0.54 4.83
N LEU A 49 -2.00 0.51 4.23
CA LEU A 49 -1.60 1.52 3.25
C LEU A 49 -2.51 1.55 2.01
N ARG A 50 -2.97 0.38 1.57
CA ARG A 50 -3.94 0.28 0.48
C ARG A 50 -5.28 0.94 0.84
N VAL A 51 -5.78 0.73 2.05
CA VAL A 51 -7.04 1.34 2.52
C VAL A 51 -6.89 2.85 2.61
N GLU A 52 -5.82 3.34 3.24
CA GLU A 52 -5.57 4.77 3.41
C GLU A 52 -5.43 5.49 2.06
N THR A 53 -4.66 4.91 1.14
CA THR A 53 -4.50 5.48 -0.21
C THR A 53 -5.82 5.47 -0.99
N ALA A 54 -6.62 4.41 -0.85
CA ALA A 54 -7.92 4.34 -1.49
C ALA A 54 -8.89 5.40 -0.92
N GLU A 55 -8.82 5.69 0.38
CA GLU A 55 -9.60 6.76 1.01
C GLU A 55 -9.19 8.14 0.50
N LYS A 56 -7.89 8.43 0.46
CA LYS A 56 -7.36 9.69 -0.10
C LYS A 56 -7.80 9.87 -1.56
N ASN A 57 -7.63 8.85 -2.38
CA ASN A 57 -8.03 8.89 -3.79
C ASN A 57 -9.54 9.12 -3.95
N ARG A 58 -10.38 8.51 -3.10
CA ARG A 58 -11.83 8.73 -3.10
C ARG A 58 -12.18 10.16 -2.69
N ALA A 59 -11.53 10.71 -1.67
CA ALA A 59 -11.75 12.08 -1.22
C ALA A 59 -11.38 13.08 -2.32
N GLU A 60 -10.20 12.93 -2.93
CA GLU A 60 -9.78 13.78 -4.03
C GLU A 60 -10.67 13.66 -5.26
N ALA A 61 -11.14 12.45 -5.59
CA ALA A 61 -12.08 12.25 -6.69
C ALA A 61 -13.41 12.99 -6.46
N ARG A 62 -13.93 12.98 -5.22
CA ARG A 62 -15.12 13.76 -4.85
C ARG A 62 -14.87 15.26 -4.97
N LEU A 63 -13.72 15.75 -4.51
CA LEU A 63 -13.36 17.17 -4.62
C LEU A 63 -13.22 17.60 -6.09
N ARG A 64 -12.57 16.79 -6.93
CA ARG A 64 -12.46 17.06 -8.38
C ARG A 64 -13.83 17.07 -9.05
N LYS A 65 -14.71 16.15 -8.67
CA LYS A 65 -16.08 16.11 -9.19
C LYS A 65 -16.89 17.35 -8.80
N GLN A 66 -16.83 17.77 -7.53
CA GLN A 66 -17.51 18.99 -7.07
C GLN A 66 -17.03 20.23 -7.82
N LYS A 67 -15.71 20.42 -7.92
CA LYS A 67 -15.12 21.55 -8.67
C LYS A 67 -15.58 21.56 -10.13
N PHE A 68 -15.61 20.39 -10.78
CA PHE A 68 -16.09 20.28 -12.15
C PHE A 68 -17.57 20.66 -12.25
N GLU A 69 -18.43 20.14 -11.37
CA GLU A 69 -19.86 20.48 -11.36
C GLU A 69 -20.11 21.98 -11.09
N ASP A 70 -19.34 22.60 -10.20
CA ASP A 70 -19.44 24.02 -9.90
C ASP A 70 -19.00 24.88 -11.09
N SER A 71 -17.87 24.55 -11.74
CA SER A 71 -17.41 25.24 -12.95
C SER A 71 -18.36 25.07 -14.14
N MET A 72 -19.07 23.94 -14.26
CA MET A 72 -20.08 23.77 -15.30
C MET A 72 -21.29 24.68 -15.07
N LYS A 73 -21.76 24.80 -13.82
CA LYS A 73 -22.89 25.69 -13.48
C LYS A 73 -22.55 27.17 -13.66
N GLU A 74 -21.32 27.57 -13.31
CA GLU A 74 -20.88 28.96 -13.44
C GLU A 74 -20.77 29.42 -14.91
N ASN A 75 -20.51 28.49 -15.84
CA ASN A 75 -20.43 28.79 -17.28
C ASN A 75 -21.78 28.66 -18.03
N GLU A 76 -22.85 28.21 -17.36
CA GLU A 76 -24.22 28.11 -17.92
C GLU A 76 -25.11 29.34 -17.61
N VAL A 77 -24.56 30.38 -16.97
CA VAL A 77 -25.21 31.70 -16.71
C VAL A 77 -24.65 32.76 -17.64
#